data_AF-A0A6V7K7Y8-F1
#
_entry.id   AF-A0A6V7K7Y8-F1
#
_cell.length_a   1.000
_cell.length_b   1.000
_cell.length_c   1.000
_cell.angle_alpha   90.00
_cell.angle_beta   90.00
_cell.angle_gamma   90.00
#
_symmetry.space_group_name_H-M   'P 1'
#
loop_
_entity.id
_entity.type
_entity.pdbx_description
1 polymer ?
#
loop_
_entity_poly.entity_id
_entity_poly.type
_entity_poly.pdbx_seq_one_letter_code
_entity_poly.pdbx_strand_id
1 'polypeptide(L)' 'GRVTGLQEAVWDASRSICNSCGLTGANIGCVKRGCKAVTHYPCALTKGWLLDSNQYIPTCNLHRVT' A
#
# COMPACT_ATOMS: atom_id res chain seq x y z
N GLY A 1 -15.27 18.97 12.91
CA GLY A 1 -15.16 17.63 13.52
C GLY A 1 -13.73 17.16 13.40
N ARG A 2 -13.12 16.66 14.48
CA ARG A 2 -11.81 16.00 14.43
C ARG A 2 -12.03 14.50 14.27
N VAL A 3 -11.45 13.91 13.24
CA VAL A 3 -11.43 12.46 13.05
C VAL A 3 -10.32 11.90 13.93
N THR A 4 -10.68 11.14 14.95
CA THR A 4 -9.73 10.39 15.80
C THR A 4 -8.96 9.40 14.94
N GLY A 5 -7.63 9.29 15.11
CA GLY A 5 -6.79 8.37 14.33
C GLY A 5 -6.18 8.97 13.04
N LEU A 6 -6.65 10.15 12.59
CA LEU A 6 -6.15 10.76 11.36
C LEU A 6 -4.68 11.19 11.46
N GLN A 7 -4.29 11.73 12.62
CA GLN A 7 -2.93 12.20 12.84
C GLN A 7 -1.94 11.02 12.83
N GLU A 8 -2.29 9.91 13.48
CA GLU A 8 -1.47 8.68 13.47
C GLU A 8 -1.39 8.06 12.07
N ALA A 9 -2.51 7.99 11.34
CA ALA A 9 -2.53 7.46 9.97
C ALA A 9 -1.69 8.30 9.00
N VAL A 10 -1.72 9.63 9.14
CA VAL A 10 -0.88 10.54 8.36
C VAL A 10 0.60 10.37 8.73
N TRP A 11 0.91 10.22 10.01
CA TRP A 11 2.27 10.03 10.48
C TRP A 11 2.88 8.72 10.00
N ASP A 12 2.13 7.62 10.06
CA ASP A 12 2.57 6.32 9.54
C ASP A 12 2.75 6.34 8.01
N ALA A 13 1.81 6.95 7.28
CA ALA A 13 1.94 7.12 5.83
C ALA A 13 3.12 8.02 5.45
N SER A 14 3.49 9.01 6.27
CA SER A 14 4.65 9.87 6.00
C SER A 14 5.99 9.13 6.07
N ARG A 15 6.03 7.99 6.77
CA ARG A 15 7.24 7.18 6.97
C ARG A 15 7.41 6.05 5.97
N SER A 16 6.34 5.70 5.27
CA SER A 16 6.34 4.56 4.36
C SER A 16 6.88 4.94 2.98
N ILE A 17 7.92 4.22 2.55
CA ILE A 17 8.60 4.43 1.27
C ILE A 17 8.00 3.50 0.22
N CYS A 18 7.56 4.07 -0.89
CA CYS A 18 7.05 3.32 -2.03
C CYS A 18 8.15 2.42 -2.62
N ASN A 19 7.94 1.11 -2.67
CA ASN A 19 8.88 0.19 -3.31
C ASN A 19 9.04 0.43 -4.82
N SER A 20 8.09 1.13 -5.45
CA SER A 20 8.08 1.35 -6.89
C SER A 20 8.82 2.62 -7.33
N CYS A 21 8.71 3.72 -6.56
CA CYS A 21 9.27 5.03 -6.92
C CYS A 21 10.23 5.61 -5.88
N GLY A 22 10.35 5.01 -4.70
CA GLY A 22 11.27 5.46 -3.64
C GLY A 22 10.80 6.69 -2.86
N LEU A 23 9.64 7.26 -3.17
CA LEU A 23 9.09 8.42 -2.47
C LEU A 23 8.25 7.99 -1.25
N THR A 24 8.14 8.87 -0.25
CA THR A 24 7.30 8.66 0.94
C THR A 24 5.80 8.81 0.62
N GLY A 25 4.92 8.50 1.58
CA GLY A 25 3.47 8.63 1.42
C GLY A 25 2.77 7.38 0.89
N ALA A 26 3.45 6.23 0.86
CA ALA A 26 2.91 5.00 0.28
C ALA A 26 2.11 4.18 1.29
N ASN A 27 0.83 3.91 1.05
CA ASN A 27 -0.02 3.23 2.05
C ASN A 27 -0.71 1.95 1.54
N ILE A 28 -0.45 1.50 0.32
CA ILE A 28 -0.98 0.24 -0.21
C ILE A 28 0.02 -0.88 0.11
N GLY A 29 -0.28 -1.68 1.14
CA GLY A 29 0.53 -2.84 1.55
C GLY A 29 0.01 -4.16 0.98
N CYS A 30 0.85 -5.19 0.80
CA CYS A 30 0.38 -6.51 0.34
C CYS A 30 -0.35 -7.30 1.44
N VAL A 31 -1.44 -7.98 1.09
CA VAL A 31 -2.24 -8.83 2.01
C VAL A 31 -1.48 -10.05 2.57
N LYS A 32 -0.44 -10.52 1.88
CA LYS A 32 0.34 -11.68 2.31
C LYS A 32 1.01 -11.39 3.66
N ARG A 33 0.66 -12.17 4.68
CA ARG A 33 1.27 -12.06 6.02
C ARG A 33 2.80 -12.08 5.95
N GLY A 34 3.44 -11.10 6.59
CA GLY A 34 4.89 -10.94 6.61
C GLY A 34 5.48 -10.22 5.39
N CYS A 35 4.69 -9.94 4.35
CA CYS A 35 5.15 -9.13 3.23
C CYS A 35 5.24 -7.67 3.66
N LYS A 36 6.42 -7.06 3.46
CA LYS A 36 6.67 -5.65 3.75
C LYS A 36 6.50 -4.74 2.53
N ALA A 37 5.99 -5.29 1.42
CA ALA A 37 5.81 -4.52 0.20
C ALA A 37 4.72 -3.47 0.40
N VAL A 38 5.08 -2.22 0.14
CA VAL A 38 4.23 -1.04 0.25
C VAL A 38 4.44 -0.16 -0.99
N THR A 39 3.38 0.39 -1.54
CA THR A 39 3.43 1.21 -2.75
C THR A 39 2.34 2.27 -2.73
N HIS A 40 2.49 3.34 -3.53
CA HIS A 40 1.33 4.18 -3.86
C HIS A 40 0.35 3.38 -4.71
N TYR A 41 -0.94 3.70 -4.60
CA TYR A 41 -1.97 3.13 -5.47
C TYR A 41 -1.64 3.24 -6.98
N PRO A 42 -1.33 4.43 -7.55
CA PRO A 42 -0.96 4.54 -8.96
C PRO A 42 0.29 3.71 -9.32
N CYS A 43 1.28 3.67 -8.43
CA CYS A 43 2.46 2.85 -8.63
C CYS A 43 2.15 1.34 -8.64
N ALA A 44 1.22 0.88 -7.79
CA ALA A 44 0.77 -0.50 -7.78
C ALA A 44 0.11 -0.88 -9.11
N LEU A 45 -0.72 0.01 -9.67
CA LEU A 45 -1.31 -0.15 -11.01
C LEU A 45 -0.22 -0.27 -12.08
N THR A 46 0.75 0.65 -12.10
CA THR A 46 1.87 0.62 -13.07
C THR A 46 2.73 -0.64 -12.95
N LYS A 47 2.91 -1.17 -11.74
CA LYS A 47 3.69 -2.40 -11.48
C LYS A 47 2.87 -3.69 -11.60
N GLY A 48 1.59 -3.61 -11.95
CA GLY A 48 0.73 -4.79 -12.14
C GLY A 48 0.46 -5.56 -10.86
N TRP A 49 0.24 -4.85 -9.75
CA TRP A 49 -0.32 -5.47 -8.54
C TRP A 49 -1.77 -5.90 -8.79
N LEU A 50 -2.19 -6.97 -8.13
CA LEU A 50 -3.60 -7.36 -8.10
C LEU A 50 -4.29 -6.50 -7.03
N LEU A 51 -5.15 -5.58 -7.47
CA LEU A 51 -5.92 -4.69 -6.58
C LEU A 51 -7.40 -5.04 -6.70
N ASP A 52 -7.92 -5.82 -5.76
CA ASP A 52 -9.36 -6.10 -5.71
C ASP A 52 -10.09 -4.87 -5.15
N SER A 53 -10.76 -4.12 -6.01
CA SER A 53 -11.52 -2.92 -5.63
C SER A 53 -12.85 -3.23 -4.92
N ASN A 54 -13.34 -4.47 -5.01
CA ASN A 54 -14.58 -4.89 -4.36
C ASN A 54 -14.32 -5.29 -2.90
N GLN A 55 -13.21 -5.99 -2.66
CA GLN A 55 -12.80 -6.42 -1.32
C GLN A 55 -11.78 -5.48 -0.65
N TYR A 56 -11.27 -4.50 -1.40
CA TYR A 56 -10.18 -3.61 -0.98
C TYR A 56 -8.92 -4.37 -0.56
N ILE A 57 -8.61 -5.46 -1.29
CA ILE A 57 -7.48 -6.35 -1.01
C ILE A 57 -6.36 -6.14 -2.05
N PRO A 58 -5.26 -5.48 -1.66
CA PRO A 58 -4.04 -5.39 -2.46
C PRO A 58 -3.12 -6.63 -2.33
N THR A 59 -2.67 -7.18 -3.46
CA THR A 59 -1.68 -8.26 -3.54
C THR A 59 -0.54 -7.87 -4.49
N CYS A 60 0.70 -7.90 -3.99
CA CYS A 60 1.85 -7.51 -4.81
C CYS A 60 2.12 -8.50 -5.94
N ASN A 61 2.83 -8.03 -6.96
CA ASN A 61 3.22 -8.83 -8.12
C ASN A 61 3.97 -10.12 -7.76
N LEU A 62 4.72 -10.15 -6.64
CA LEU A 62 5.40 -11.34 -6.15
C LEU A 62 4.43 -12.40 -5.59
N HIS A 63 3.30 -11.98 -5.01
CA HIS A 63 2.32 -12.87 -4.37
C HIS A 63 1.02 -13.04 -5.16
N ARG A 64 0.93 -12.51 -6.39
CA ARG A 64 -0.27 -12.67 -7.23
C ARG A 64 -0.52 -14.10 -7.71
N VAL A 65 0.52 -14.95 -7.67
CA VAL A 65 0.56 -16.31 -8.24
C VAL A 65 0.60 -17.40 -7.16
N THR A 66 0.41 -17.05 -5.88
CA THR A 66 0.29 -18.03 -4.80
C THR A 66 -1.13 -18.48 -4.60
#